data_AF-A0A9D9UYF4-F1
#
_entry.id   AF-A0A9D9UYF4-F1
#
_cell.length_a   1.000
_cell.length_b   1.000
_cell.length_c   1.000
_cell.angle_alpha   90.00
_cell.angle_beta   90.00
_cell.angle_gamma   90.00
#
_symmetry.space_group_name_H-M   'P 1'
#
loop_
_entity.id
_entity.type
_entity.pdbx_description
1 polymer ?
#
loop_
_entity_poly.entity_id
_entity_poly.type
_entity_poly.pdbx_seq_one_letter_code
_entity_poly.pdbx_strand_id
1 'polypeptide(L)'
;MTKKIKLKISARLLKKKLRKDSAGGAKHCRFCNNPELVSEINYKNAGFLRKFLTERGKILPARISGNSCKYQKMVAREIKNARVMALLPYCATTY
;
A
#
# COMPACT_ATOMS: atom_id res chain seq x y z
N MET A 1 -29.98 44.36 8.73
CA MET A 1 -28.90 44.42 7.72
C MET A 1 -27.71 43.56 8.15
N THR A 2 -27.78 42.24 7.98
CA THR A 2 -26.63 41.36 8.19
C THR A 2 -26.11 40.94 6.82
N LYS A 3 -25.03 41.62 6.39
CA LYS A 3 -24.32 41.30 5.14
C LYS A 3 -23.92 39.82 5.19
N LYS A 4 -24.57 38.96 4.39
CA LYS A 4 -24.07 37.62 4.10
C LYS A 4 -22.71 37.80 3.44
N ILE A 5 -21.64 37.59 4.20
CA ILE A 5 -20.29 37.48 3.65
C ILE A 5 -20.30 36.20 2.81
N LYS A 6 -20.55 36.33 1.50
CA LYS A 6 -20.30 35.25 0.54
C LYS A 6 -18.81 34.97 0.61
N LEU A 7 -18.41 33.91 1.30
CA LEU A 7 -17.06 33.37 1.22
C LEU A 7 -16.78 33.06 -0.26
N LYS A 8 -16.06 33.96 -0.94
CA LYS A 8 -15.52 33.76 -2.28
C LYS A 8 -14.36 32.76 -2.22
N ILE A 9 -14.65 31.53 -1.81
CA ILE A 9 -13.76 30.42 -2.12
C ILE A 9 -13.97 30.18 -3.61
N SER A 10 -12.93 30.38 -4.42
CA SER A 10 -13.04 30.19 -5.87
C SER A 10 -13.54 28.78 -6.18
N ALA A 11 -14.45 28.63 -7.16
CA ALA A 11 -14.98 27.32 -7.55
C ALA A 11 -13.85 26.31 -7.90
N ARG A 12 -12.69 26.82 -8.33
CA ARG A 12 -11.45 26.08 -8.54
C ARG A 12 -10.92 25.39 -7.27
N LEU A 13 -10.93 26.07 -6.13
CA LEU A 13 -10.50 25.50 -4.84
C LEU A 13 -11.47 24.43 -4.36
N LEU A 14 -12.78 24.65 -4.56
CA LEU A 14 -13.82 23.66 -4.26
C LEU A 14 -13.66 22.39 -5.10
N LYS A 15 -13.41 22.53 -6.41
CA LYS A 15 -13.18 21.39 -7.32
C LYS A 15 -11.87 20.64 -7.01
N LYS A 16 -10.82 21.34 -6.55
CA LYS A 16 -9.56 20.74 -6.12
C LYS A 16 -9.72 19.92 -4.83
N LYS A 17 -10.54 20.40 -3.89
CA LYS A 17 -10.85 19.68 -2.64
C LYS A 17 -11.65 18.41 -2.92
N LEU A 18 -12.71 18.52 -3.72
CA LEU A 18 -13.55 17.37 -4.10
C LEU A 18 -12.75 16.25 -4.79
N ARG A 19 -11.79 16.59 -5.66
CA ARG A 19 -10.88 15.61 -6.32
C ARG A 19 -9.96 14.90 -5.35
N LYS A 20 -9.56 15.56 -4.26
CA LYS A 20 -8.70 14.98 -3.22
C LYS A 20 -9.49 13.99 -2.36
N ASP A 21 -10.76 14.28 -2.13
CA ASP A 21 -11.64 13.44 -1.32
C ASP A 21 -12.24 12.26 -2.13
N SER A 22 -12.39 12.40 -3.45
CA SER A 22 -12.84 11.32 -4.35
C SER A 22 -11.74 10.33 -4.74
N ALA A 23 -10.48 10.61 -4.43
CA ALA A 23 -9.36 9.72 -4.69
C ALA A 23 -9.31 8.61 -3.63
N GLY A 24 -10.24 7.66 -3.71
CA GLY A 24 -10.26 6.36 -3.01
C GLY A 24 -9.94 6.42 -1.51
N GLY A 25 -10.96 6.23 -0.67
CA GLY A 25 -10.82 6.21 0.79
C GLY A 25 -9.61 5.40 1.26
N ALA A 26 -8.91 5.91 2.27
CA ALA A 26 -7.69 5.32 2.79
C ALA A 26 -7.93 3.85 3.19
N LYS A 27 -7.33 2.92 2.44
CA LYS A 27 -7.37 1.50 2.78
C LYS A 27 -6.66 1.30 4.12
N HIS A 28 -7.29 0.55 5.00
CA HIS A 28 -6.73 0.24 6.30
C HIS A 28 -5.52 -0.72 6.16
N CYS A 29 -4.48 -0.49 6.95
CA CYS A 29 -3.25 -1.29 6.93
C CYS A 29 -3.40 -2.58 7.73
N ARG A 30 -3.35 -3.73 7.05
CA ARG A 30 -3.52 -5.07 7.64
C ARG A 30 -2.62 -5.37 8.85
N PHE A 31 -1.43 -4.78 8.90
CA PHE A 31 -0.44 -4.95 9.97
C PHE A 31 -0.61 -4.00 11.15
N CYS A 32 -1.33 -2.88 10.97
CA CYS A 32 -1.54 -1.91 12.04
C CYS A 32 -2.58 -2.43 13.05
N ASN A 33 -3.64 -3.09 12.57
CA ASN A 33 -4.68 -3.64 13.44
C ASN A 33 -4.28 -4.98 14.08
N ASN A 34 -3.34 -5.71 13.49
CA ASN A 34 -2.97 -7.06 13.92
C ASN A 34 -1.45 -7.13 14.08
N PRO A 35 -0.91 -6.82 15.29
CA PRO A 35 0.52 -6.81 15.53
C PRO A 35 1.15 -8.21 15.46
N GLU A 36 0.37 -9.28 15.67
CA GLU A 36 0.85 -10.67 15.60
C GLU A 36 1.37 -11.03 14.20
N LEU A 37 0.68 -10.56 13.15
CA LEU A 37 1.07 -10.76 11.75
C LEU A 37 2.40 -10.09 11.38
N VAL A 38 2.91 -9.18 12.21
CA VAL A 38 4.19 -8.52 11.99
C VAL A 38 5.34 -9.53 12.16
N SER A 39 5.18 -10.50 13.07
CA SER A 39 6.17 -11.55 13.31
C SER A 39 6.32 -12.52 12.12
N GLU A 40 5.25 -12.70 11.33
CA GLU A 40 5.26 -13.54 10.14
C GLU A 40 6.05 -12.95 8.96
N ILE A 41 6.37 -11.64 9.01
CA ILE A 41 7.16 -10.94 7.98
C ILE A 41 8.63 -11.33 8.14
N ASN A 42 8.97 -12.53 7.69
CA ASN A 42 10.31 -13.07 7.67
C ASN A 42 10.59 -13.71 6.30
N TYR A 43 11.78 -13.51 5.75
CA TYR A 43 12.20 -14.10 4.48
C TYR A 43 12.07 -15.62 4.41
N LYS A 44 12.15 -16.32 5.56
CA LYS A 44 11.96 -17.78 5.64
C LYS A 44 10.53 -18.20 5.28
N ASN A 45 9.55 -17.33 5.52
CA ASN A 45 8.12 -17.61 5.29
C ASN A 45 7.71 -17.24 3.85
N ALA A 46 8.22 -17.98 2.87
CA ALA A 46 7.97 -17.70 1.45
C ALA A 46 6.47 -17.71 1.09
N GLY A 47 5.67 -18.60 1.71
CA GLY A 47 4.22 -18.67 1.47
C GLY A 47 3.48 -17.40 1.90
N PHE A 48 3.91 -16.75 2.98
CA PHE A 48 3.36 -15.48 3.43
C PHE A 48 3.74 -14.34 2.49
N LEU A 49 5.02 -14.25 2.13
CA LEU A 49 5.56 -13.20 1.27
C LEU A 49 5.01 -13.25 -0.16
N ARG A 50 4.65 -14.45 -0.65
CA ARG A 50 4.04 -14.66 -1.97
C ARG A 50 2.70 -13.94 -2.12
N LYS A 51 1.96 -13.69 -1.04
CA LYS A 51 0.72 -12.89 -1.05
C LYS A 51 0.96 -11.42 -1.43
N PHE A 52 2.18 -10.93 -1.23
CA PHE A 52 2.59 -9.56 -1.57
C PHE A 52 3.29 -9.48 -2.94
N LEU A 53 3.28 -10.56 -3.71
CA LEU A 53 3.76 -10.60 -5.08
C LEU A 53 2.59 -10.66 -6.06
N THR A 54 2.82 -10.11 -7.24
CA THR A 54 2.00 -10.36 -8.43
C THR A 54 2.34 -11.74 -9.01
N GLU A 55 1.49 -12.25 -9.89
CA GLU A 55 1.73 -13.50 -10.64
C GLU A 55 3.09 -13.46 -11.36
N ARG A 56 3.47 -12.31 -11.90
CA ARG A 56 4.77 -12.09 -12.57
C ARG A 56 5.98 -12.05 -11.62
N GLY A 57 5.76 -12.13 -10.31
CA GLY A 57 6.79 -12.03 -9.29
C GLY A 57 7.18 -10.60 -8.92
N LYS A 58 6.50 -9.55 -9.41
CA LYS A 58 6.74 -8.15 -8.98
C LYS A 58 6.10 -7.87 -7.62
N ILE A 59 6.71 -7.01 -6.80
CA ILE A 59 6.18 -6.61 -5.49
C ILE A 59 4.91 -5.77 -5.67
N LEU A 60 3.84 -6.12 -4.95
CA LEU A 60 2.58 -5.37 -4.97
C LEU A 60 2.76 -3.98 -4.33
N PRO A 61 2.29 -2.90 -4.99
CA PRO A 61 2.39 -1.55 -4.44
C PRO A 61 1.44 -1.34 -3.27
N ALA A 62 1.83 -0.46 -2.32
CA ALA A 62 1.07 -0.17 -1.11
C ALA A 62 -0.38 0.32 -1.39
N ARG A 63 -0.63 1.00 -2.51
CA ARG A 63 -1.97 1.45 -2.91
C ARG A 63 -2.98 0.30 -3.11
N ILE A 64 -2.48 -0.88 -3.48
CA ILE A 64 -3.31 -2.07 -3.68
C ILE A 64 -3.43 -2.80 -2.35
N SER A 65 -2.29 -3.10 -1.71
CA SER A 65 -2.20 -3.87 -0.46
C SER A 65 -2.77 -3.15 0.77
N GLY A 66 -2.86 -1.82 0.75
CA GLY A 66 -3.31 -1.00 1.89
C GLY A 66 -2.28 -0.85 3.01
N ASN A 67 -1.06 -1.37 2.85
CA ASN A 67 -0.04 -1.35 3.89
C ASN A 67 0.48 0.06 4.17
N SER A 68 0.73 0.38 5.44
CA SER A 68 1.44 1.58 5.85
C SER A 68 2.88 1.56 5.35
N CYS A 69 3.47 2.75 5.17
CA CYS A 69 4.81 2.95 4.64
C CYS A 69 5.88 2.14 5.41
N LYS A 70 5.77 2.07 6.74
CA LYS A 70 6.71 1.32 7.60
C LYS A 70 6.71 -0.18 7.25
N TYR A 71 5.53 -0.80 7.23
CA TYR A 71 5.39 -2.22 6.95
C TYR A 71 5.69 -2.55 5.48
N GLN A 72 5.33 -1.68 4.54
CA GLN A 72 5.67 -1.88 3.14
C GLN A 72 7.19 -1.94 2.91
N LYS A 73 7.97 -1.07 3.59
CA LYS A 73 9.44 -1.11 3.54
C LYS A 73 9.99 -2.41 4.13
N MET A 74 9.41 -2.86 5.24
CA MET A 74 9.81 -4.10 5.91
C MET A 74 9.54 -5.33 5.02
N VAL A 75 8.33 -5.44 4.47
CA VAL A 75 7.96 -6.51 3.53
C VAL A 75 8.86 -6.49 2.29
N ALA A 76 9.14 -5.31 1.73
CA ALA A 76 10.02 -5.20 0.57
C ALA A 76 11.46 -5.63 0.85
N ARG A 77 11.97 -5.39 2.07
CA ARG A 77 13.29 -5.88 2.50
C ARG A 77 13.31 -7.40 2.59
N GLU A 78 12.34 -8.00 3.26
CA GLU A 78 12.26 -9.45 3.41
C GLU A 78 12.05 -10.18 2.08
N ILE A 79 11.24 -9.63 1.17
CA ILE A 79 11.08 -10.18 -0.19
C ILE A 79 12.41 -10.16 -0.94
N LYS A 80 13.19 -9.07 -0.84
CA LYS A 80 14.51 -8.99 -1.49
C LYS A 80 15.47 -10.03 -0.91
N ASN A 81 15.49 -10.20 0.41
CA ASN A 81 16.29 -11.23 1.07
C ASN A 81 15.87 -12.64 0.60
N ALA A 82 14.57 -12.92 0.56
CA ALA A 82 14.03 -14.20 0.10
C ALA A 82 14.39 -14.51 -1.36
N ARG A 83 14.45 -13.50 -2.22
CA ARG A 83 14.90 -13.66 -3.61
C ARG A 83 16.39 -13.97 -3.75
N VAL A 84 17.23 -13.37 -2.91
CA VAL A 84 18.67 -13.71 -2.86
C VAL A 84 18.86 -15.15 -2.40
N MET A 85 18.02 -15.62 -1.47
CA MET A 85 18.02 -17.01 -0.98
C MET A 85 17.29 -17.99 -1.90
N ALA A 86 16.91 -17.60 -3.12
CA ALA A 86 16.18 -18.41 -4.09
C ALA A 86 14.81 -18.96 -3.63
N LEU A 87 14.23 -18.41 -2.55
CA LEU A 87 12.90 -18.80 -2.05
C LEU A 87 11.75 -18.21 -2.87
N LEU A 88 11.99 -17.07 -3.53
CA LEU A 88 11.02 -16.38 -4.37
C LEU A 88 11.64 -16.03 -5.74
N PRO A 89 10.88 -16.12 -6.83
CA PRO A 89 11.39 -15.79 -8.16
C PRO A 89 11.52 -14.28 -8.38
N TYR A 90 12.46 -13.89 -9.25
CA TYR A 90 12.56 -12.52 -9.77
C TYR A 90 11.55 -12.26 -10.90
N CYS A 91 11.36 -13.24 -11.78
CA CYS A 91 10.39 -13.24 -12.87
C CYS A 91 9.71 -14.61 -12.90
N ALA A 92 8.38 -14.63 -12.91
CA ALA A 92 7.63 -15.86 -13.21
C ALA A 92 7.48 -16.01 -14.73
N THR A 93 7.74 -17.21 -15.24
CA THR A 93 7.79 -17.57 -16.66
C THR A 93 6.44 -17.97 -17.26
N THR A 94 5.35 -17.96 -16.51
CA THR A 94 4.03 -18.31 -17.03
C THR A 94 3.49 -17.16 -17.89
N TYR A 95 3.41 -17.40 -19.20
CA TYR A 95 2.80 -16.54 -20.22
C TYR A 95 1.36 -16.97 -20.49
#